data_AF-A0A2E3KZW7-F1
#
_entry.id   AF-A0A2E3KZW7-F1
#
_cell.length_a   1.000
_cell.length_b   1.000
_cell.length_c   1.000
_cell.angle_alpha   90.00
_cell.angle_beta   90.00
_cell.angle_gamma   90.00
#
_symmetry.space_group_name_H-M   'P 1'
#
loop_
_entity.id
_entity.type
_entity.pdbx_description
1 polymer ?
#
loop_
_entity_poly.entity_id
_entity_poly.type
_entity_poly.pdbx_seq_one_letter_code
_entity_poly.pdbx_strand_id
1 'polypeptide(L)'
;MFGQIIASKFLLTAIPPDQMQVPWRERGLSVQLHAPERNIRFLTTHIPPGASDGWIKIETIQGIVEHLLSNLGADQSLCGDFNTPQSLSAETVW
;
A
#
# COMPACT_ATOMS: atom_id res chain seq x y z
N MET A 1 -6.30 -12.16 -11.53
CA MET A 1 -7.36 -12.04 -10.50
C MET A 1 -6.86 -11.06 -9.46
N PHE A 2 -7.58 -9.97 -9.21
CA PHE A 2 -7.18 -8.95 -8.23
C PHE A 2 -7.97 -9.20 -6.96
N GLY A 3 -7.29 -9.37 -5.83
CA GLY A 3 -7.94 -9.60 -4.54
C GLY A 3 -6.98 -9.31 -3.40
N GLN A 4 -7.12 -8.13 -2.81
CA GLN A 4 -6.51 -7.81 -1.52
C GLN A 4 -7.53 -8.14 -0.43
N ILE A 5 -7.09 -8.83 0.63
CA ILE A 5 -7.95 -9.17 1.77
C ILE A 5 -7.22 -8.82 3.04
N ILE A 6 -7.89 -8.09 3.93
CA ILE A 6 -7.46 -7.92 5.32
C ILE A 6 -8.46 -8.65 6.21
N ALA A 7 -7.95 -9.53 7.06
CA ALA A 7 -8.72 -10.22 8.09
C ALA A 7 -8.06 -9.97 9.45
N SER A 8 -8.88 -9.75 10.47
CA SER A 8 -8.40 -9.45 11.82
C SER A 8 -9.35 -10.03 12.86
N LYS A 9 -8.81 -10.36 14.05
CA LYS A 9 -9.62 -10.64 15.25
C LYS A 9 -10.19 -9.37 15.87
N PHE A 10 -9.67 -8.21 15.48
CA PHE A 10 -10.09 -6.90 15.95
C PHE A 10 -11.01 -6.22 14.94
N LEU A 11 -11.79 -5.25 15.40
CA LEU A 11 -12.71 -4.50 14.56
C LEU A 11 -11.93 -3.76 13.45
N LEU A 12 -12.47 -3.85 12.24
CA LEU A 12 -11.97 -3.16 11.05
C LEU A 12 -13.03 -2.18 10.55
N THR A 13 -12.61 -0.93 10.33
CA THR A 13 -13.42 0.07 9.61
C THR A 13 -12.75 0.32 8.26
N ALA A 14 -13.47 0.14 7.16
CA ALA A 14 -12.94 0.40 5.82
C ALA A 14 -12.57 1.88 5.66
N ILE A 15 -11.40 2.15 5.10
CA ILE A 15 -11.03 3.49 4.65
C ILE A 15 -11.39 3.59 3.16
N PRO A 16 -12.19 4.59 2.75
CA PRO A 16 -12.59 4.75 1.35
C PRO A 16 -11.38 4.81 0.39
N PRO A 17 -11.44 4.11 -0.76
CA PRO A 17 -10.31 4.00 -1.69
C PRO A 17 -9.97 5.31 -2.41
N ASP A 18 -10.89 6.27 -2.45
CA ASP A 18 -10.68 7.62 -2.98
C ASP A 18 -9.77 8.48 -2.10
N GLN A 19 -9.49 8.07 -0.86
CA GLN A 19 -8.46 8.71 -0.02
C GLN A 19 -7.03 8.43 -0.48
N MET A 20 -6.82 7.48 -1.40
CA MET A 20 -5.51 7.17 -1.98
C MET A 20 -5.56 7.39 -3.50
N GLN A 21 -4.75 8.34 -3.97
CA GLN A 21 -4.66 8.68 -5.38
C GLN A 21 -3.57 7.85 -6.05
N VAL A 22 -3.94 6.68 -6.58
CA VAL A 22 -3.05 5.79 -7.35
C VAL A 22 -3.72 5.34 -8.65
N PRO A 23 -2.97 5.01 -9.71
CA PRO A 23 -3.54 4.59 -11.00
C PRO A 23 -4.47 3.37 -10.91
N TRP A 24 -4.15 2.40 -10.06
CA TRP A 24 -4.91 1.15 -9.88
C TRP A 24 -5.33 0.99 -8.42
N ARG A 25 -6.35 1.78 -8.02
CA ARG A 25 -6.82 1.85 -6.63
C ARG A 25 -7.30 0.51 -6.09
N GLU A 26 -7.84 -0.35 -6.95
CA GLU A 26 -8.27 -1.70 -6.62
C GLU A 26 -7.13 -2.62 -6.15
N ARG A 27 -5.88 -2.21 -6.33
CA ARG A 27 -4.70 -2.93 -5.84
C ARG A 27 -4.26 -2.51 -4.45
N GLY A 28 -4.91 -1.52 -3.86
CA GLY A 28 -4.72 -1.10 -2.47
C GLY A 28 -5.97 -1.37 -1.63
N LEU A 29 -5.79 -1.75 -0.37
CA LEU A 29 -6.88 -1.88 0.60
C LEU A 29 -6.44 -1.30 1.94
N SER A 30 -7.17 -0.29 2.38
CA SER A 30 -6.91 0.43 3.63
C SER A 30 -8.04 0.22 4.64
N VAL A 31 -7.67 -0.01 5.90
CA VAL A 31 -8.61 -0.10 7.02
C VAL A 31 -8.05 0.63 8.24
N GLN A 32 -8.97 1.13 9.07
CA GLN A 32 -8.66 1.44 10.46
C GLN A 32 -8.85 0.15 11.28
N LEU A 33 -7.77 -0.37 11.86
CA LEU A 33 -7.79 -1.48 12.80
C LEU A 33 -7.88 -0.93 14.22
N HIS A 34 -8.84 -1.44 15.00
CA HIS A 34 -9.11 -1.00 16.37
C HIS A 34 -8.67 -2.08 17.37
N ALA A 35 -7.43 -2.02 17.84
CA ALA A 35 -6.91 -2.90 18.89
C ALA A 35 -7.11 -2.26 20.28
N PRO A 36 -7.07 -3.05 21.39
CA PRO A 36 -7.37 -2.55 22.73
C PRO A 36 -6.54 -1.32 23.17
N GLU A 37 -5.27 -1.27 22.76
CA GLU A 37 -4.32 -0.24 23.21
C GLU A 37 -3.99 0.79 22.12
N ARG A 38 -4.40 0.55 20.87
CA ARG A 38 -4.04 1.44 19.75
C ARG A 38 -4.92 1.23 18.52
N ASN A 39 -5.09 2.32 17.79
CA ASN A 39 -5.69 2.35 16.48
C ASN A 39 -4.58 2.38 15.43
N ILE A 40 -4.59 1.43 14.48
CA ILE A 40 -3.58 1.33 13.43
C ILE A 40 -4.26 1.54 12.08
N ARG A 41 -3.76 2.49 11.28
CA ARG A 41 -4.12 2.57 9.86
C ARG A 41 -3.31 1.53 9.10
N PHE A 42 -3.99 0.52 8.58
CA PHE A 42 -3.35 -0.61 7.91
C PHE A 42 -3.66 -0.56 6.42
N LEU A 43 -2.62 -0.59 5.59
CA LEU A 43 -2.69 -0.60 4.14
C LEU A 43 -1.96 -1.82 3.61
N THR A 44 -2.65 -2.67 2.84
CA THR A 44 -2.01 -3.68 1.98
C THR A 44 -2.08 -3.23 0.53
N THR A 45 -1.02 -3.51 -0.24
CA THR A 45 -0.95 -3.17 -1.66
C THR A 45 -0.35 -4.29 -2.49
N HIS A 46 -0.69 -4.34 -3.78
CA HIS A 46 0.00 -5.12 -4.79
C HIS A 46 0.49 -4.18 -5.90
N ILE A 47 1.71 -3.66 -5.73
CA ILE A 47 2.33 -2.67 -6.61
C ILE A 47 2.60 -3.30 -7.99
N PRO A 48 2.40 -2.57 -9.11
CA PRO A 48 2.79 -3.01 -10.44
C PRO A 48 4.26 -3.48 -10.52
N PRO A 49 4.59 -4.55 -11.26
CA PRO A 49 5.97 -4.84 -11.65
C PRO A 49 6.52 -3.75 -12.58
N GLY A 50 7.74 -3.28 -12.29
CA GLY A 50 8.38 -2.23 -13.09
C GLY A 50 8.74 -2.66 -14.52
N ALA A 51 8.96 -3.96 -14.74
CA ALA A 51 9.38 -4.48 -16.05
C ALA A 51 8.30 -4.40 -17.13
N SER A 52 7.02 -4.54 -16.77
CA SER A 52 5.90 -4.44 -17.71
C SER A 52 5.16 -3.10 -17.60
N ASP A 53 5.12 -2.51 -16.40
CA ASP A 53 4.23 -1.39 -16.11
C ASP A 53 4.97 -0.05 -15.91
N GLY A 54 6.31 -0.06 -16.00
CA GLY A 54 7.16 1.14 -16.11
C GLY A 54 6.80 2.24 -15.10
N TRP A 55 6.35 3.39 -15.62
CA TRP A 55 5.98 4.58 -14.83
C TRP A 55 4.81 4.35 -13.88
N ILE A 56 3.90 3.41 -14.16
CA ILE A 56 2.76 3.12 -13.29
C ILE A 56 3.24 2.64 -11.92
N LYS A 57 4.37 1.91 -11.85
CA LYS A 57 5.01 1.54 -10.58
C LYS A 57 5.43 2.77 -9.79
N ILE A 58 6.07 3.73 -10.45
CA ILE A 58 6.56 4.97 -9.83
C ILE A 58 5.38 5.81 -9.32
N GLU A 59 4.36 6.02 -10.15
CA GLU A 59 3.14 6.74 -9.78
C GLU A 59 2.41 6.07 -8.62
N THR A 60 2.35 4.73 -8.61
CA THR A 60 1.74 3.97 -7.51
C THR A 60 2.50 4.16 -6.20
N ILE A 61 3.85 4.09 -6.23
CA ILE A 61 4.69 4.32 -5.04
C ILE A 61 4.52 5.76 -4.54
N GLN A 62 4.53 6.75 -5.44
CA GLN A 62 4.33 8.15 -5.07
C GLN A 62 2.98 8.38 -4.40
N GLY A 63 1.88 7.88 -4.99
CA GLY A 63 0.55 8.00 -4.40
C GLY A 63 0.41 7.31 -3.03
N ILE A 64 1.08 6.17 -2.83
CA ILE A 64 1.16 5.51 -1.50
C ILE A 64 1.92 6.38 -0.50
N VAL A 65 3.08 6.92 -0.89
CA VAL A 65 3.89 7.78 -0.02
C VAL A 65 3.11 9.05 0.36
N GLU A 66 2.46 9.70 -0.60
CA GLU A 66 1.60 10.87 -0.33
C GLU A 66 0.46 10.53 0.63
N HIS A 67 -0.19 9.38 0.46
CA HIS A 67 -1.21 8.90 1.39
C HIS A 67 -0.67 8.72 2.82
N LEU A 68 0.51 8.12 2.97
CA LEU A 68 1.17 7.96 4.28
C LEU A 68 1.55 9.32 4.90
N LEU A 69 2.07 10.24 4.09
CA LEU A 69 2.49 11.57 4.52
C LEU A 69 1.30 12.42 4.98
N SER A 70 0.14 12.30 4.33
CA SER A 70 -1.09 12.98 4.77
C SER A 70 -1.62 12.50 6.13
N ASN A 71 -1.11 11.36 6.64
CA ASN A 71 -1.53 10.72 7.87
C ASN A 71 -0.37 10.58 8.90
N LEU A 72 0.69 11.39 8.81
CA LEU A 72 1.91 11.30 9.64
C LEU A 72 1.71 11.23 11.16
N GLY A 73 0.60 11.74 11.68
CA GLY A 73 0.28 11.70 13.12
C GLY A 73 -0.38 10.41 13.61
N ALA A 74 -0.69 9.47 12.72
CA ALA A 74 -1.30 8.20 13.06
C ALA A 74 -0.27 7.07 13.11
N ASP A 75 -0.56 6.03 13.90
CA ASP A 75 0.16 4.75 13.79
C ASP A 75 -0.24 4.08 12.48
N GLN A 76 0.74 3.83 11.61
CA GLN A 76 0.53 3.31 10.26
C GLN A 76 1.30 2.01 10.03
N SER A 77 0.75 1.12 9.21
CA SER A 77 1.42 -0.08 8.74
C SER A 77 1.12 -0.28 7.26
N LEU A 78 2.18 -0.35 6.45
CA LEU A 78 2.12 -0.66 5.03
C LEU A 78 2.69 -2.08 4.82
N CYS A 79 1.97 -2.92 4.09
CA CYS A 79 2.41 -4.26 3.72
C CYS A 79 1.92 -4.66 2.32
N GLY A 80 2.17 -5.93 1.96
CA GLY A 80 1.73 -6.52 0.70
C GLY A 80 2.91 -6.83 -0.22
N ASP A 81 2.62 -6.91 -1.51
CA ASP A 81 3.63 -7.19 -2.54
C ASP A 81 4.03 -5.89 -3.23
N PHE A 82 5.27 -5.46 -3.00
CA PHE A 82 5.79 -4.22 -3.58
C PHE A 82 6.37 -4.42 -4.99
N ASN A 83 6.40 -5.66 -5.50
CA ASN A 83 7.01 -6.02 -6.78
C ASN A 83 8.38 -5.35 -7.00
N THR A 84 9.18 -5.26 -5.93
CA THR A 84 10.48 -4.61 -5.90
C THR A 84 11.52 -5.64 -5.46
N PRO A 85 12.64 -5.78 -6.20
CA PRO A 85 13.67 -6.74 -5.82
C PRO A 85 14.22 -6.40 -4.42
N GLN A 86 14.57 -7.43 -3.66
CA GLN A 86 15.13 -7.28 -2.31
C GLN A 86 16.46 -6.52 -2.32
N SER A 87 17.25 -6.68 -3.37
CA SER A 87 18.49 -5.95 -3.60
C SER A 87 18.66 -5.66 -5.09
N LEU A 88 19.33 -4.54 -5.39
CA LEU A 88 19.83 -4.26 -6.72
C LEU A 88 21.25 -4.84 -6.80
N SER A 89 21.51 -5.79 -7.70
CA SER A 89 22.89 -6.10 -8.10
C SER A 89 23.37 -5.03 -9.09
N ALA A 90 24.66 -4.70 -9.06
CA ALA A 90 25.25 -3.67 -9.91
C ALA A 90 25.10 -3.92 -11.43
N GLU A 91 24.69 -5.13 -11.83
CA GLU A 91 24.42 -5.50 -13.22
C GLU A 91 22.99 -5.16 -13.68
N THR A 92 22.12 -4.71 -12.77
CA THR A 92 20.78 -4.24 -13.09
C THR A 92 20.73 -2.71 -12.92
N VAL A 93 21.54 -2.02 -13.70
CA VAL A 93 21.40 -0.57 -13.93
C VAL A 93 20.92 -0.42 -15.38
N TRP A 94 19.66 -0.03 -15.54
CA TRP A 94 19.12 0.43 -16.81
C TRP A 94 19.57 1.87 -17.06
#